data_AF-A0A9P0HIQ9-F1
#
_entry.id   AF-A0A9P0HIQ9-F1
#
_cell.length_a   1.000
_cell.length_b   1.000
_cell.length_c   1.000
_cell.angle_alpha   90.00
_cell.angle_beta   90.00
_cell.angle_gamma   90.00
#
_symmetry.space_group_name_H-M   'P 1'
#
loop_
_entity.id
_entity.type
_entity.pdbx_description
1 polymer ?
#
loop_
_entity_poly.entity_id
_entity_poly.type
_entity_poly.pdbx_seq_one_letter_code
_entity_poly.pdbx_strand_id
1 'polypeptide(L)'
;MSYKEEKNDPHEDKPLVPRTAVSLQRMKLEKLMKNPDKPVVIPERQRDKKLPHVPDFVRNVMGSSAGAGSGEFHVYRHLRRKEYARQKIIHEKGEKTLLDEEYQRKLETNQKLAEEKTAKKRAKRLKRKEKLKKKKQSGLGNSNGPKEDSGKDNSDSSANSSSEDESSNKI
;
A
#
# COMPACT_ATOMS: atom_id res chain seq x y z
N MET A 1 51.58 -1.48 -53.08
CA MET A 1 50.60 -2.39 -52.46
C MET A 1 50.79 -2.33 -50.96
N SER A 2 49.83 -1.77 -50.22
CA SER A 2 49.79 -1.85 -48.76
C SER A 2 48.33 -1.66 -48.36
N TYR A 3 47.64 -2.78 -48.12
CA TYR A 3 46.28 -2.78 -47.61
C TYR A 3 46.35 -2.57 -46.10
N LYS A 4 45.71 -1.49 -45.60
CA LYS A 4 45.43 -1.32 -44.17
C LYS A 4 44.24 -2.22 -43.84
N GLU A 5 44.49 -3.25 -43.04
CA GLU A 5 43.43 -4.06 -42.43
C GLU A 5 42.74 -3.23 -41.34
N GLU A 6 41.52 -2.76 -41.61
CA GLU A 6 40.62 -2.30 -40.57
C GLU A 6 40.16 -3.52 -39.76
N LYS A 7 40.75 -3.67 -38.57
CA LYS A 7 40.22 -4.59 -37.55
C LYS A 7 38.88 -4.04 -37.08
N ASN A 8 37.80 -4.54 -37.69
CA ASN A 8 36.48 -4.43 -37.08
C ASN A 8 36.48 -5.29 -35.81
N ASP A 9 36.42 -4.64 -34.64
CA ASP A 9 36.21 -5.32 -33.36
C ASP A 9 34.91 -6.16 -33.44
N PRO A 10 34.93 -7.47 -33.13
CA PRO A 10 33.79 -8.36 -33.33
C PRO A 10 32.69 -8.20 -32.26
N HIS A 11 32.73 -7.12 -31.47
CA HIS A 11 31.86 -6.88 -30.32
C HIS A 11 30.78 -5.82 -30.57
N GLU A 12 30.33 -5.66 -31.82
CA GLU A 12 29.03 -5.02 -32.05
C GLU A 12 27.92 -6.01 -31.71
N ASP A 13 27.61 -6.10 -30.41
CA ASP A 13 26.46 -6.82 -29.88
C ASP A 13 25.19 -6.26 -30.52
N LYS A 14 24.67 -6.97 -31.53
CA LYS A 14 23.37 -6.69 -32.14
C LYS A 14 22.33 -6.49 -31.03
N PRO A 15 21.38 -5.53 -31.16
CA PRO A 15 20.41 -5.28 -30.12
C PRO A 15 19.57 -6.53 -29.85
N LEU A 16 19.89 -7.24 -28.77
CA LEU A 16 19.15 -8.41 -28.33
C LEU A 16 17.82 -7.96 -27.71
N VAL A 17 16.72 -8.22 -28.41
CA VAL A 17 15.36 -8.00 -27.89
C VAL A 17 15.02 -9.18 -26.97
N PRO A 18 14.81 -8.95 -25.65
CA PRO A 18 14.50 -10.03 -24.73
C PRO A 18 13.09 -10.56 -25.01
N ARG A 19 12.97 -11.87 -25.24
CA ARG A 19 11.67 -12.56 -25.44
C ARG A 19 11.04 -13.08 -24.15
N THR A 20 11.79 -13.15 -23.05
CA THR A 20 11.39 -13.78 -21.78
C THR A 20 11.76 -12.88 -20.60
N ALA A 21 11.02 -12.96 -19.48
CA ALA A 21 11.35 -12.19 -18.28
C ALA A 21 12.79 -12.44 -17.78
N VAL A 22 13.26 -13.69 -17.90
CA VAL A 22 14.63 -14.10 -17.53
C VAL A 22 15.67 -13.43 -18.42
N SER A 23 15.43 -13.33 -19.75
CA SER A 23 16.39 -12.68 -20.64
C SER A 23 16.44 -11.16 -20.41
N LEU A 24 15.32 -10.53 -20.04
CA LEU A 24 15.29 -9.13 -19.63
C LEU A 24 16.12 -8.89 -18.36
N GLN A 25 15.95 -9.75 -17.34
CA GLN A 25 16.74 -9.67 -16.11
C GLN A 25 18.23 -9.90 -16.36
N ARG A 26 18.58 -10.90 -17.18
CA ARG A 26 19.96 -11.18 -17.59
C ARG A 26 20.60 -9.95 -18.25
N MET A 27 19.93 -9.31 -19.21
CA MET A 27 20.42 -8.09 -19.87
C MET A 27 20.63 -6.94 -18.88
N LYS A 28 19.71 -6.75 -17.91
CA LYS A 28 19.86 -5.73 -16.85
C LYS A 28 21.05 -6.04 -15.94
N LEU A 29 21.23 -7.30 -15.57
CA LEU A 29 22.31 -7.77 -14.71
C LEU A 29 23.67 -7.62 -15.42
N GLU A 30 23.78 -8.04 -16.67
CA GLU A 30 24.98 -7.84 -17.50
C GLU A 30 25.32 -6.35 -17.60
N LYS A 31 24.33 -5.47 -17.79
CA LYS A 31 24.54 -4.00 -17.80
C LYS A 31 25.05 -3.45 -16.45
N LEU A 32 24.56 -3.98 -15.34
CA LEU A 32 25.03 -3.59 -14.00
C LEU A 32 26.45 -4.10 -13.72
N MET A 33 26.76 -5.34 -14.13
CA MET A 33 28.07 -5.96 -13.93
C MET A 33 29.16 -5.40 -14.86
N LYS A 34 28.81 -4.73 -15.97
CA LYS A 34 29.78 -4.03 -16.83
C LYS A 34 30.59 -2.97 -16.06
N ASN A 35 30.04 -2.37 -15.00
CA ASN A 35 30.72 -1.38 -14.15
C ASN A 35 30.37 -1.61 -12.67
N PRO A 36 31.05 -2.55 -11.98
CA PRO A 36 30.71 -2.92 -10.61
C PRO A 36 31.03 -1.82 -9.58
N ASP A 37 32.01 -0.96 -9.86
CA ASP A 37 32.43 0.12 -8.94
C ASP A 37 31.46 1.31 -8.92
N LYS A 38 30.54 1.39 -9.88
CA LYS A 38 29.57 2.49 -9.95
C LYS A 38 28.41 2.21 -8.98
N PRO A 39 28.15 3.09 -7.99
CA PRO A 39 27.03 2.90 -7.09
C PRO A 39 25.70 2.97 -7.85
N VAL A 40 24.82 2.00 -7.59
CA VAL A 40 23.50 1.91 -8.21
C VAL A 40 22.54 2.85 -7.46
N VAL A 41 21.97 3.83 -8.16
CA VAL A 41 20.95 4.71 -7.60
C VAL A 41 19.60 4.01 -7.63
N ILE A 42 19.11 3.57 -6.47
CA ILE A 42 17.73 3.08 -6.32
C ILE A 42 16.82 4.32 -6.23
N PRO A 43 15.82 4.46 -7.11
CA PRO A 43 14.91 5.59 -7.04
C PRO A 43 14.16 5.62 -5.70
N GLU A 44 14.13 6.79 -5.05
CA GLU A 44 13.26 7.01 -3.90
C GLU A 44 11.79 6.95 -4.32
N ARG A 45 10.92 6.64 -3.34
CA ARG A 45 9.46 6.67 -3.54
C ARG A 45 9.05 8.04 -4.08
N GLN A 46 8.23 8.04 -5.14
CA GLN A 46 7.69 9.27 -5.71
C GLN A 46 6.96 10.07 -4.64
N ARG A 47 7.34 11.35 -4.51
CA ARG A 47 6.72 12.27 -3.56
C ARG A 47 5.37 12.72 -4.10
N ASP A 48 4.41 12.93 -3.19
CA ASP A 48 3.11 13.46 -3.57
C ASP A 48 3.24 14.85 -4.21
N LYS A 49 2.36 15.14 -5.16
CA LYS A 49 2.33 16.42 -5.86
C LYS A 49 2.03 17.52 -4.83
N LYS A 50 3.03 18.34 -4.53
CA LYS A 50 2.88 19.48 -3.62
C LYS A 50 2.28 20.67 -4.36
N LEU A 51 1.51 21.45 -3.61
CA LEU A 51 1.05 22.76 -4.07
C LEU A 51 2.27 23.66 -4.30
N PRO A 52 2.32 24.44 -5.39
CA PRO A 52 3.36 25.43 -5.57
C PRO A 52 3.29 26.45 -4.42
N HIS A 53 4.45 26.81 -3.87
CA HIS A 53 4.53 27.83 -2.84
C HIS A 53 4.07 29.18 -3.41
N VAL A 54 3.22 29.88 -2.65
CA VAL A 54 2.73 31.21 -3.02
C VAL A 54 3.79 32.22 -2.58
N PRO A 55 4.25 33.13 -3.46
CA PRO A 55 5.23 34.14 -3.09
C PRO A 55 4.67 35.12 -2.06
N ASP A 56 5.46 35.46 -1.05
CA ASP A 56 5.04 36.37 0.04
C ASP A 56 4.75 37.79 -0.44
N PHE A 57 5.54 38.29 -1.40
CA PHE A 57 5.41 39.66 -1.92
C PHE A 57 5.24 39.69 -3.42
N VAL A 58 4.15 40.30 -3.88
CA VAL A 58 3.93 40.66 -5.27
C VAL A 58 4.43 42.09 -5.48
N ARG A 59 5.49 42.26 -6.26
CA ARG A 59 6.17 43.55 -6.47
C ARG A 59 5.48 44.44 -7.50
N ASN A 60 4.71 43.84 -8.41
CA ASN A 60 4.16 44.52 -9.59
C ASN A 60 2.64 44.75 -9.44
N VAL A 61 2.20 45.21 -8.26
CA VAL A 61 0.79 45.50 -8.01
C VAL A 61 0.48 46.90 -8.50
N MET A 62 -0.45 47.01 -9.44
CA MET A 62 -0.96 48.30 -9.91
C MET A 62 -1.96 48.87 -8.88
N GLY A 63 -2.10 50.20 -8.81
CA GLY A 63 -2.97 50.87 -7.82
C GLY A 63 -4.43 50.42 -7.87
N SER A 64 -5.13 50.47 -6.74
CA SER A 64 -6.49 49.92 -6.60
C SER A 64 -7.55 50.58 -7.49
N SER A 65 -7.34 51.83 -7.89
CA SER A 65 -8.22 52.59 -8.80
C SER A 65 -7.77 52.55 -10.26
N ALA A 66 -6.68 51.85 -10.58
CA ALA A 66 -6.19 51.75 -11.94
C ALA A 66 -7.12 50.87 -12.80
N GLY A 67 -7.27 51.22 -14.08
CA GLY A 67 -8.08 50.45 -15.02
C GLY A 67 -7.46 49.09 -15.38
N ALA A 68 -8.23 48.23 -16.05
CA ALA A 68 -7.75 46.93 -16.49
C ALA A 68 -6.65 47.07 -17.58
N GLY A 69 -5.44 46.60 -17.28
CA GLY A 69 -4.34 46.54 -18.24
C GLY A 69 -4.46 45.35 -19.20
N SER A 70 -3.71 45.38 -20.31
CA SER A 70 -3.70 44.30 -21.31
C SER A 70 -3.20 42.95 -20.77
N GLY A 71 -2.36 42.97 -19.74
CA GLY A 71 -1.83 41.76 -19.09
C GLY A 71 -2.73 41.15 -18.01
N GLU A 72 -3.75 41.88 -17.54
CA GLU A 72 -4.55 41.49 -16.37
C GLU A 72 -5.34 40.20 -16.62
N PHE A 73 -5.84 40.01 -17.85
CA PHE A 73 -6.51 38.78 -18.25
C PHE A 73 -5.62 37.54 -18.08
N HIS A 74 -4.35 37.64 -18.46
CA HIS A 74 -3.42 36.52 -18.33
C HIS A 74 -3.06 36.27 -16.87
N VAL A 75 -2.89 37.31 -16.06
CA VAL A 75 -2.68 37.20 -14.61
C VAL A 75 -3.83 36.41 -13.96
N TYR A 76 -5.07 36.83 -14.20
CA TYR A 76 -6.26 36.12 -13.70
C TYR A 76 -6.31 34.66 -14.18
N ARG A 77 -6.08 34.42 -15.48
CA ARG A 77 -6.07 33.07 -16.05
C ARG A 77 -5.04 32.16 -15.36
N HIS A 78 -3.84 32.65 -15.08
CA HIS A 78 -2.81 31.89 -14.36
C HIS A 78 -3.19 31.67 -12.90
N LEU A 79 -3.70 32.69 -12.22
CA LEU A 79 -4.15 32.60 -10.83
C LEU A 79 -5.28 31.58 -10.68
N ARG A 80 -6.28 31.63 -11.56
CA ARG A 80 -7.43 30.73 -11.56
C ARG A 80 -7.02 29.27 -11.75
N ARG A 81 -6.10 28.99 -12.67
CA ARG A 81 -5.57 27.61 -12.85
C ARG A 81 -4.82 27.13 -11.61
N LYS A 82 -4.00 27.99 -10.99
CA LYS A 82 -3.30 27.66 -9.75
C LYS A 82 -4.28 27.37 -8.64
N GLU A 83 -5.33 28.17 -8.50
CA GLU A 83 -6.35 28.00 -7.48
C GLU A 83 -7.19 26.74 -7.70
N TYR A 84 -7.60 26.43 -8.93
CA TYR A 84 -8.30 25.19 -9.24
C TYR A 84 -7.45 23.95 -9.01
N ALA A 85 -6.17 23.98 -9.40
CA ALA A 85 -5.25 22.91 -9.06
C ALA A 85 -5.10 22.77 -7.54
N ARG A 86 -5.09 23.89 -6.80
CA ARG A 86 -5.01 23.92 -5.34
C ARG A 86 -6.22 23.27 -4.69
N GLN A 87 -7.42 23.70 -5.07
CA GLN A 87 -8.68 23.16 -4.57
C GLN A 87 -8.82 21.68 -4.89
N LYS A 88 -8.47 21.27 -6.11
CA LYS A 88 -8.50 19.86 -6.53
C LYS A 88 -7.61 18.98 -5.65
N ILE A 89 -6.36 19.39 -5.41
CA ILE A 89 -5.43 18.62 -4.55
C ILE A 89 -5.94 18.54 -3.10
N ILE A 90 -6.53 19.62 -2.57
CA ILE A 90 -7.10 19.64 -1.22
C ILE A 90 -8.28 18.67 -1.13
N HIS A 91 -9.20 18.71 -2.10
CA HIS A 91 -10.35 17.82 -2.14
C HIS A 91 -9.93 16.36 -2.24
N GLU A 92 -9.09 16.03 -3.22
CA GLU A 92 -8.57 14.66 -3.42
C GLU A 92 -7.83 14.14 -2.18
N LYS A 93 -7.09 15.01 -1.48
CA LYS A 93 -6.40 14.64 -0.25
C LYS A 93 -7.42 14.38 0.87
N GLY A 94 -8.43 15.22 1.01
CA GLY A 94 -9.50 15.06 2.00
C GLY A 94 -10.26 13.74 1.82
N GLU A 95 -10.69 13.45 0.60
CA GLU A 95 -11.37 12.18 0.27
C GLU A 95 -10.49 10.97 0.58
N LYS A 96 -9.22 10.99 0.18
CA LYS A 96 -8.27 9.91 0.48
C LYS A 96 -8.09 9.70 1.99
N THR A 97 -7.92 10.79 2.76
CA THR A 97 -7.75 10.67 4.21
C THR A 97 -8.97 10.08 4.88
N LEU A 98 -10.19 10.46 4.45
CA LEU A 98 -11.43 9.90 5.01
C LEU A 98 -11.54 8.39 4.69
N LEU A 99 -11.30 8.01 3.44
CA LEU A 99 -11.33 6.60 3.02
C LEU A 99 -10.27 5.75 3.74
N ASP A 100 -9.06 6.28 3.90
CA ASP A 100 -7.98 5.60 4.61
C ASP A 100 -8.31 5.42 6.10
N GLU A 101 -8.88 6.44 6.75
CA GLU A 101 -9.35 6.35 8.14
C GLU A 101 -10.45 5.31 8.31
N GLU A 102 -11.46 5.31 7.43
CA GLU A 102 -12.53 4.31 7.45
C GLU A 102 -11.99 2.90 7.25
N TYR A 103 -11.05 2.73 6.32
CA TYR A 103 -10.41 1.45 6.07
C TYR A 103 -9.61 0.96 7.28
N GLN A 104 -8.83 1.84 7.91
CA GLN A 104 -8.08 1.51 9.12
C GLN A 104 -9.01 1.13 10.28
N ARG A 105 -10.09 1.89 10.49
CA ARG A 105 -11.11 1.56 11.51
C ARG A 105 -11.72 0.18 11.25
N LYS A 106 -12.07 -0.14 9.99
CA LYS A 106 -12.59 -1.46 9.60
C LYS A 106 -11.57 -2.58 9.83
N LEU A 107 -10.28 -2.34 9.56
CA LEU A 107 -9.23 -3.31 9.86
C LEU A 107 -9.09 -3.56 11.36
N GLU A 108 -9.05 -2.52 12.17
CA GLU A 108 -8.94 -2.64 13.62
C GLU A 108 -10.13 -3.35 14.26
N THR A 109 -11.35 -3.03 13.84
CA THR A 109 -12.55 -3.71 14.34
C THR A 109 -12.53 -5.20 14.00
N ASN A 110 -12.17 -5.54 12.75
CA ASN A 110 -12.04 -6.93 12.33
C ASN A 110 -10.94 -7.68 13.10
N GLN A 111 -9.79 -7.04 13.34
CA GLN A 111 -8.71 -7.61 14.15
C GLN A 111 -9.17 -7.86 15.59
N LYS A 112 -9.82 -6.88 16.23
CA LYS A 112 -10.38 -7.02 17.59
C LYS A 112 -11.39 -8.16 17.68
N LEU A 113 -12.33 -8.25 16.74
CA LEU A 113 -13.32 -9.33 16.70
C LEU A 113 -12.67 -10.72 16.49
N ALA A 114 -11.64 -10.81 15.65
CA ALA A 114 -10.89 -12.04 15.44
C ALA A 114 -10.10 -12.45 16.68
N GLU A 115 -9.48 -11.48 17.37
CA GLU A 115 -8.75 -11.68 18.63
C GLU A 115 -9.67 -12.11 19.76
N GLU A 116 -10.84 -11.49 19.92
CA GLU A 116 -11.85 -11.87 20.93
C GLU A 116 -12.33 -13.31 20.72
N LYS A 117 -12.67 -13.67 19.47
CA LYS A 117 -13.05 -15.05 19.11
C LYS A 117 -11.93 -16.03 19.41
N THR A 118 -10.70 -15.68 19.08
CA THR A 118 -9.51 -16.52 19.31
C THR A 118 -9.18 -16.64 20.80
N ALA A 119 -9.27 -15.55 21.56
CA ALA A 119 -9.05 -15.50 23.01
C ALA A 119 -10.08 -16.34 23.76
N LYS A 120 -11.37 -16.24 23.39
CA LYS A 120 -12.44 -17.08 23.95
C LYS A 120 -12.18 -18.56 23.72
N LYS A 121 -11.79 -18.95 22.50
CA LYS A 121 -11.43 -20.35 22.17
C LYS A 121 -10.16 -20.81 22.90
N ARG A 122 -9.13 -19.95 22.97
CA ARG A 122 -7.87 -20.22 23.69
C ARG A 122 -8.11 -20.42 25.18
N ALA A 123 -8.92 -19.57 25.83
CA ALA A 123 -9.29 -19.68 27.23
C ALA A 123 -10.03 -21.00 27.52
N LYS A 124 -10.97 -21.42 26.65
CA LYS A 124 -11.63 -22.74 26.77
C LYS A 124 -10.62 -23.89 26.72
N ARG A 125 -9.66 -23.85 25.78
CA ARG A 125 -8.61 -24.88 25.65
C ARG A 125 -7.66 -24.92 26.84
N LEU A 126 -7.26 -23.76 27.37
CA LEU A 126 -6.41 -23.67 28.56
C LEU A 126 -7.11 -24.24 29.80
N LYS A 127 -8.37 -23.86 30.05
CA LYS A 127 -9.19 -24.45 31.13
C LYS A 127 -9.31 -25.98 31.00
N ARG A 128 -9.52 -26.52 29.79
CA ARG A 128 -9.53 -27.98 29.55
C ARG A 128 -8.17 -28.60 29.87
N LYS A 129 -7.07 -28.00 29.40
CA LYS A 129 -5.69 -28.47 29.64
C LYS A 129 -5.35 -28.50 31.13
N GLU A 130 -5.73 -27.46 31.89
CA GLU A 130 -5.56 -27.41 33.34
C GLU A 130 -6.36 -28.48 34.08
N LYS A 131 -7.63 -28.69 33.71
CA LYS A 131 -8.45 -29.78 34.28
C LYS A 131 -7.83 -31.16 34.03
N LEU A 132 -7.31 -31.42 32.83
CA LEU A 132 -6.60 -32.67 32.51
C LEU A 132 -5.32 -32.83 33.32
N LYS A 133 -4.52 -31.77 33.47
CA LYS A 133 -3.30 -31.78 34.31
C LYS A 133 -3.63 -32.10 35.78
N LYS A 134 -4.65 -31.44 36.35
CA LYS A 134 -5.10 -31.69 37.72
C LYS A 134 -5.55 -33.14 37.93
N LYS A 135 -6.32 -33.71 36.99
CA LYS A 135 -6.73 -35.14 37.03
C LYS A 135 -5.54 -36.10 36.98
N LYS A 136 -4.50 -35.80 36.20
CA LYS A 136 -3.26 -36.60 36.15
C LYS A 136 -2.46 -36.50 37.44
N GLN A 137 -2.40 -35.32 38.08
CA GLN A 137 -1.69 -35.11 39.34
C GLN A 137 -2.42 -35.69 40.55
N SER A 138 -3.75 -35.74 40.55
CA SER A 138 -4.56 -36.27 41.66
C SER A 138 -4.66 -37.80 41.68
N GLY A 139 -3.80 -38.54 40.97
CA GLY A 139 -3.70 -40.01 41.05
C GLY A 139 -4.89 -40.82 40.53
N LEU A 140 -5.97 -40.19 40.03
CA LEU A 140 -7.18 -40.87 39.52
C LEU A 140 -6.99 -41.50 38.12
N GLY A 141 -5.75 -41.70 37.68
CA GLY A 141 -5.40 -42.16 36.35
C GLY A 141 -4.93 -43.61 36.34
N ASN A 142 -5.78 -44.57 36.73
CA ASN A 142 -5.64 -45.94 36.23
C ASN A 142 -6.97 -46.71 36.31
N SER A 143 -7.76 -46.66 35.23
CA SER A 143 -8.59 -47.79 34.80
C SER A 143 -8.79 -47.72 33.29
N ASN A 144 -8.37 -48.80 32.63
CA ASN A 144 -8.30 -49.00 31.20
C ASN A 144 -9.65 -48.90 30.47
N GLY A 145 -9.62 -48.42 29.22
CA GLY A 145 -10.64 -48.71 28.20
C GLY A 145 -10.87 -47.58 27.20
N PRO A 146 -10.78 -47.82 25.87
CA PRO A 146 -10.99 -46.79 24.85
C PRO A 146 -12.50 -46.53 24.74
N LYS A 147 -12.99 -45.51 25.46
CA LYS A 147 -14.32 -44.98 25.21
C LYS A 147 -14.22 -43.86 24.18
N GLU A 148 -14.76 -44.16 23.00
CA GLU A 148 -15.30 -43.19 22.06
C GLU A 148 -16.16 -42.18 22.85
N ASP A 149 -15.56 -41.05 23.20
CA ASP A 149 -16.29 -39.93 23.78
C ASP A 149 -16.87 -39.16 22.61
N SER A 150 -18.14 -39.48 22.32
CA SER A 150 -19.03 -38.75 21.45
C SER A 150 -18.73 -37.26 21.50
N GLY A 151 -18.07 -36.77 20.45
CA GLY A 151 -17.86 -35.36 20.22
C GLY A 151 -19.22 -34.70 20.08
N LYS A 152 -19.81 -34.30 21.20
CA LYS A 152 -20.94 -33.39 21.24
C LYS A 152 -20.39 -32.02 20.89
N ASP A 153 -20.16 -31.89 19.59
CA ASP A 153 -19.82 -30.67 18.90
C ASP A 153 -21.01 -29.74 19.11
N ASN A 154 -20.94 -28.93 20.17
CA ASN A 154 -21.83 -27.80 20.33
C ASN A 154 -21.43 -26.80 19.26
N SER A 155 -21.95 -27.04 18.06
CA SER A 155 -22.06 -26.10 16.96
C SER A 155 -23.00 -24.97 17.39
N ASP A 156 -22.54 -24.13 18.31
CA ASP A 156 -23.09 -22.79 18.43
C ASP A 156 -22.45 -21.94 17.33
N SER A 157 -22.90 -22.21 16.10
CA SER A 157 -22.79 -21.29 14.99
C SER A 157 -23.75 -20.15 15.25
N SER A 158 -23.34 -19.20 16.10
CA SER A 158 -23.92 -17.86 16.09
C SER A 158 -23.45 -17.16 14.81
N ALA A 159 -24.02 -17.60 13.69
CA ALA A 159 -24.16 -16.81 12.48
C ALA A 159 -25.18 -15.72 12.80
N ASN A 160 -24.71 -14.62 13.40
CA ASN A 160 -25.37 -13.34 13.25
C ASN A 160 -24.37 -12.39 12.61
N SER A 161 -24.38 -12.41 11.28
CA SER A 161 -23.71 -11.45 10.41
C SER A 161 -24.79 -10.80 9.57
N SER A 162 -25.71 -10.08 10.21
CA SER A 162 -26.56 -9.10 9.52
C SER A 162 -25.75 -7.81 9.37
N SER A 163 -24.85 -7.80 8.40
CA SER A 163 -24.32 -6.56 7.84
C SER A 163 -25.28 -6.12 6.74
N GLU A 164 -26.38 -5.49 7.15
CA GLU A 164 -27.14 -4.63 6.24
C GLU A 164 -26.32 -3.35 6.07
N ASP A 165 -25.53 -3.30 4.99
CA ASP A 165 -24.98 -2.05 4.46
C ASP A 165 -25.96 -1.58 3.38
N GLU A 166 -27.04 -0.95 3.82
CA GLU A 166 -27.91 -0.14 2.96
C GLU A 166 -27.16 1.13 2.57
N SER A 167 -26.33 1.04 1.54
CA SER A 167 -25.84 2.20 0.81
C SER A 167 -26.64 2.38 -0.48
N SER A 168 -27.96 2.52 -0.34
CA SER A 168 -28.79 3.17 -1.35
C SER A 168 -28.97 4.65 -0.98
N ASN A 169 -28.00 5.48 -1.38
CA ASN A 169 -28.34 6.87 -1.70
C ASN A 169 -27.55 7.34 -2.91
N LYS A 170 -28.29 7.30 -4.01
CA LYS A 170 -27.99 7.86 -5.32
C LYS A 170 -28.33 9.35 -5.25
N ILE A 171 -27.34 10.21 -5.49
CA ILE A 171 -27.45 11.51 -6.20
C ILE A 171 -26.13 11.70 -6.94
#